data_AF-A0A813HJL0-F1
#
_entry.id   AF-A0A813HJL0-F1
#
_cell.length_a   1.000
_cell.length_b   1.000
_cell.length_c   1.000
_cell.angle_alpha   90.00
_cell.angle_beta   90.00
_cell.angle_gamma   90.00
#
_symmetry.space_group_name_H-M   'P 1'
#
loop_
_entity.id
_entity.type
_entity.pdbx_description
1 polymer ?
#
loop_
_entity_poly.entity_id
_entity_poly.type
_entity_poly.pdbx_seq_one_letter_code
_entity_poly.pdbx_strand_id
1 'polypeptide(L)'
;MEPVARALVRSFDGSGEFSISLPHSGPIAQELKRMFLQFSSDTGSRGHHFNRALLTECQNNYESLLEVVDSPTSCKAEAAQAWQRLAMIVTLIGHLYLVKLAPRSAIRMILTDLIPSGDSQPAEIRVVCSHTLLRVVGHALADTDAIYLVAFMGQLVELTAKSSFGAHTRRLVEELQEISTSSWQLKRVLTVRAEMVASHVEVSCANMGGEQVCSFNMMASARLPDLVAEVKSQILNPLDVLTLILPTGALLPYDDETPISDLLRDL
;
A
#
# COMPACT_ATOMS: atom_id res chain seq x y z
N MET A 1 -5.78 15.26 21.65
CA MET A 1 -5.12 14.92 20.36
C MET A 1 -4.25 13.68 20.50
N GLU A 2 -3.33 13.64 21.46
CA GLU A 2 -2.50 12.46 21.76
C GLU A 2 -3.30 11.15 21.99
N PRO A 3 -4.46 11.14 22.69
CA PRO A 3 -5.25 9.92 22.84
C PRO A 3 -5.84 9.40 21.53
N VAL A 4 -6.14 10.30 20.58
CA VAL A 4 -6.72 9.96 19.28
C VAL A 4 -5.66 9.41 18.34
N ALA A 5 -4.47 10.03 18.31
CA ALA A 5 -3.32 9.51 17.58
C ALA A 5 -2.94 8.11 18.07
N ARG A 6 -2.93 7.91 19.39
CA ARG A 6 -2.67 6.60 20.01
C ARG A 6 -3.74 5.56 19.70
N ALA A 7 -5.02 5.92 19.78
CA ALA A 7 -6.10 5.01 19.43
C ALA A 7 -6.04 4.57 17.95
N LEU A 8 -5.69 5.51 17.06
CA LEU A 8 -5.51 5.25 15.64
C LEU A 8 -4.35 4.27 15.42
N VAL A 9 -3.15 4.56 15.94
CA VAL A 9 -2.00 3.68 15.79
C VAL A 9 -2.28 2.28 16.38
N ARG A 10 -2.98 2.20 17.52
CA ARG A 10 -3.39 0.93 18.13
C ARG A 10 -4.42 0.14 17.33
N SER A 11 -5.30 0.82 16.59
CA SER A 11 -6.21 0.13 15.66
C SER A 11 -5.45 -0.48 14.47
N PHE A 12 -4.29 0.09 14.13
CA PHE A 12 -3.43 -0.37 13.04
C PHE A 12 -2.39 -1.40 13.44
N ASP A 13 -2.00 -1.52 14.70
CA ASP A 13 -1.04 -2.54 15.14
C ASP A 13 -1.72 -3.78 15.76
N GLY A 14 -3.06 -3.87 15.64
CA GLY A 14 -3.86 -4.98 16.17
C GLY A 14 -3.93 -5.06 17.70
N SER A 15 -3.45 -4.04 18.43
CA SER A 15 -3.52 -3.98 19.89
C SER A 15 -4.78 -3.26 20.43
N GLY A 16 -5.58 -2.66 19.55
CA GLY A 16 -6.84 -2.00 19.89
C GLY A 16 -8.09 -2.91 19.79
N GLU A 17 -9.18 -2.50 20.42
CA GLU A 17 -10.50 -3.17 20.35
C GLU A 17 -11.10 -3.19 18.93
N PHE A 18 -10.57 -2.35 18.02
CA PHE A 18 -10.92 -2.31 16.61
C PHE A 18 -9.78 -2.90 15.78
N SER A 19 -9.77 -4.23 15.62
CA SER A 19 -8.88 -4.90 14.68
C SER A 19 -9.35 -4.65 13.25
N ILE A 20 -8.64 -3.78 12.52
CA ILE A 20 -8.81 -3.67 11.07
C ILE A 20 -8.06 -4.86 10.46
N SER A 21 -8.76 -5.94 10.12
CA SER A 21 -8.20 -7.04 9.33
C SER A 21 -7.85 -6.50 7.93
N LEU A 22 -6.57 -6.48 7.57
CA LEU A 22 -6.10 -5.81 6.36
C LEU A 22 -5.65 -6.80 5.27
N PRO A 23 -6.47 -6.99 4.22
CA PRO A 23 -5.97 -7.50 2.95
C PRO A 23 -5.70 -6.38 1.93
N HIS A 24 -6.08 -5.11 2.18
CA HIS A 24 -6.01 -4.05 1.17
C HIS A 24 -5.57 -2.69 1.75
N SER A 25 -4.64 -2.00 1.07
CA SER A 25 -4.07 -0.68 1.42
C SER A 25 -5.06 0.49 1.32
N GLY A 26 -6.18 0.29 0.62
CA GLY A 26 -7.13 1.36 0.29
C GLY A 26 -7.93 1.97 1.44
N PRO A 27 -8.60 1.16 2.27
CA PRO A 27 -9.38 1.66 3.39
C PRO A 27 -8.55 2.50 4.36
N ILE A 28 -7.25 2.16 4.51
CA ILE A 28 -6.31 2.87 5.38
C ILE A 28 -6.10 4.31 4.92
N ALA A 29 -5.76 4.51 3.64
CA ALA A 29 -5.45 5.83 3.10
C ALA A 29 -6.67 6.75 3.11
N GLN A 30 -7.87 6.20 2.80
CA GLN A 30 -9.11 6.96 2.85
C GLN A 30 -9.49 7.35 4.28
N GLU A 31 -9.35 6.45 5.23
CA GLU A 31 -9.67 6.69 6.63
C GLU A 31 -8.70 7.72 7.23
N LEU A 32 -7.40 7.60 6.93
CA LEU A 32 -6.40 8.61 7.30
C LEU A 32 -6.70 9.97 6.69
N LYS A 33 -7.04 10.03 5.40
CA LYS A 33 -7.41 11.28 4.72
C LYS A 33 -8.68 11.89 5.29
N ARG A 34 -9.71 11.07 5.57
CA ARG A 34 -10.98 11.49 6.18
C ARG A 34 -10.75 12.07 7.56
N MET A 35 -10.02 11.37 8.41
CA MET A 35 -9.64 11.86 9.74
C MET A 35 -8.81 13.14 9.65
N PHE A 36 -7.83 13.19 8.75
CA PHE A 36 -7.04 14.40 8.54
C PHE A 36 -7.89 15.59 8.11
N LEU A 37 -8.83 15.40 7.17
CA LEU A 37 -9.76 16.46 6.74
C LEU A 37 -10.65 16.94 7.89
N GLN A 38 -11.08 16.05 8.79
CA GLN A 38 -11.82 16.43 10.00
C GLN A 38 -11.00 17.29 10.96
N PHE A 39 -9.69 17.08 11.06
CA PHE A 39 -8.80 17.86 11.93
C PHE A 39 -8.18 19.10 11.25
N SER A 40 -8.24 19.18 9.92
CA SER A 40 -7.66 20.27 9.12
C SER A 40 -8.61 21.44 8.89
N SER A 41 -9.91 21.27 9.11
CA SER A 41 -10.90 22.34 9.05
C SER A 41 -10.71 23.40 10.15
N ASP A 42 -10.00 23.06 11.23
CA ASP A 42 -9.56 23.98 12.28
C ASP A 42 -8.17 24.56 11.93
N THR A 43 -8.18 25.72 11.27
CA THR A 43 -6.98 26.39 10.75
C THR A 43 -5.90 26.70 11.80
N GLY A 44 -4.64 26.42 11.44
CA GLY A 44 -3.45 27.13 11.92
C GLY A 44 -2.53 26.41 12.91
N SER A 45 -3.05 25.69 13.90
CA SER A 45 -2.20 25.05 14.94
C SER A 45 -2.61 23.61 15.28
N ARG A 46 -3.91 23.31 15.36
CA ARG A 46 -4.40 21.98 15.77
C ARG A 46 -4.00 20.87 14.80
N GLY A 47 -4.06 21.11 13.49
CA GLY A 47 -3.61 20.15 12.47
C GLY A 47 -2.11 19.83 12.58
N HIS A 48 -1.26 20.84 12.83
CA HIS A 48 0.18 20.63 13.04
C HIS A 48 0.47 19.84 14.32
N HIS A 49 -0.25 20.13 15.40
CA HIS A 49 -0.14 19.36 16.64
C HIS A 49 -0.61 17.90 16.47
N PHE A 50 -1.66 17.67 15.69
CA PHE A 50 -2.12 16.32 15.36
C PHE A 50 -1.08 15.53 14.57
N ASN A 51 -0.57 16.10 13.47
CA ASN A 51 0.41 15.43 12.63
C ASN A 51 1.68 15.11 13.42
N ARG A 52 2.14 16.05 14.26
CA ARG A 52 3.27 15.81 15.15
C ARG A 52 2.99 14.67 16.13
N ALA A 53 1.84 14.69 16.80
CA ALA A 53 1.47 13.62 17.74
C ALA A 53 1.36 12.25 17.05
N LEU A 54 0.80 12.21 15.84
CA LEU A 54 0.68 10.99 15.04
C LEU A 54 2.05 10.43 14.66
N LEU A 55 2.95 11.27 14.12
CA LEU A 55 4.30 10.85 13.77
C LEU A 55 5.10 10.40 14.99
N THR A 56 4.99 11.12 16.12
CA THR A 56 5.65 10.74 17.38
C THR A 56 5.15 9.37 17.86
N GLU A 57 3.85 9.11 17.79
CA GLU A 57 3.31 7.80 18.18
C GLU A 57 3.77 6.69 17.22
N CYS A 58 3.77 6.94 15.90
CA CYS A 58 4.31 5.99 14.92
C CYS A 58 5.81 5.69 15.17
N GLN A 59 6.61 6.72 15.47
CA GLN A 59 8.02 6.58 15.80
C GLN A 59 8.22 5.74 17.06
N ASN A 60 7.52 6.08 18.16
CA ASN A 60 7.62 5.34 19.42
C ASN A 60 7.26 3.85 19.24
N ASN A 61 6.21 3.56 18.46
CA ASN A 61 5.82 2.17 18.19
C ASN A 61 6.85 1.46 17.29
N TYR A 62 7.39 2.15 16.28
CA TYR A 62 8.45 1.60 15.42
C TYR A 62 9.70 1.23 16.23
N GLU A 63 10.21 2.16 17.04
CA GLU A 63 11.41 1.95 17.87
C GLU A 63 11.18 0.84 18.90
N SER A 64 10.05 0.85 19.61
CA SER A 64 9.72 -0.20 20.58
C SER A 64 9.58 -1.58 19.94
N LEU A 65 9.00 -1.68 18.75
CA LEU A 65 8.86 -2.95 18.05
C LEU A 65 10.22 -3.47 17.57
N LEU A 66 11.11 -2.60 17.11
CA LEU A 66 12.49 -2.96 16.75
C LEU A 66 13.28 -3.51 17.95
N GLU A 67 13.13 -2.91 19.13
CA GLU A 67 13.79 -3.42 20.34
C GLU A 67 13.37 -4.86 20.67
N VAL A 68 12.08 -5.17 20.57
CA VAL A 68 11.55 -6.53 20.82
C VAL A 68 12.05 -7.53 19.77
N VAL A 69 12.15 -7.04 18.53
CA VAL A 69 12.57 -7.75 17.34
C VAL A 69 14.05 -8.15 17.40
N ASP A 70 14.90 -7.21 17.83
CA ASP A 70 16.34 -7.40 17.91
C ASP A 70 16.78 -8.05 19.23
N SER A 71 15.87 -8.12 20.20
CA SER A 71 16.16 -8.69 21.50
C SER A 71 16.51 -10.18 21.40
N PRO A 72 17.70 -10.61 21.85
CA PRO A 72 18.09 -12.02 21.85
C PRO A 72 17.31 -12.85 22.88
N THR A 73 16.59 -12.20 23.81
CA THR A 73 15.79 -12.84 24.86
C THR A 73 14.31 -13.00 24.47
N SER A 74 13.91 -12.46 23.32
CA SER A 74 12.54 -12.53 22.81
C SER A 74 12.14 -13.98 22.48
N CYS A 75 10.97 -14.39 22.97
CA CYS A 75 10.37 -15.65 22.58
C CYS A 75 10.03 -15.63 21.07
N LYS A 76 10.18 -16.76 20.37
CA LYS A 76 9.85 -16.85 18.93
C LYS A 76 8.44 -16.35 18.57
N ALA A 77 7.46 -16.62 19.43
CA ALA A 77 6.08 -16.19 19.22
C ALA A 77 5.91 -14.66 19.39
N GLU A 78 6.61 -14.09 20.38
CA GLU A 78 6.60 -12.65 20.65
C GLU A 78 7.30 -11.88 19.54
N ALA A 79 8.46 -12.35 19.09
CA ALA A 79 9.13 -11.82 17.91
C ALA A 79 8.21 -11.88 16.68
N ALA A 80 7.57 -13.02 16.41
CA ALA A 80 6.65 -13.18 15.29
C ALA A 80 5.49 -12.16 15.31
N GLN A 81 4.91 -11.91 16.48
CA GLN A 81 3.86 -10.91 16.63
C GLN A 81 4.40 -9.48 16.47
N ALA A 82 5.57 -9.18 17.06
CA ALA A 82 6.23 -7.89 16.90
C ALA A 82 6.55 -7.59 15.43
N TRP A 83 6.91 -8.61 14.64
CA TRP A 83 7.14 -8.48 13.21
C TRP A 83 5.90 -8.09 12.42
N GLN A 84 4.77 -8.74 12.69
CA GLN A 84 3.50 -8.39 12.05
C GLN A 84 3.14 -6.94 12.35
N ARG A 85 3.30 -6.52 13.60
CA ARG A 85 3.05 -5.14 14.04
C ARG A 85 4.02 -4.16 13.39
N LEU A 86 5.30 -4.51 13.27
CA LEU A 86 6.32 -3.68 12.63
C LEU A 86 5.96 -3.45 11.15
N ALA A 87 5.57 -4.49 10.43
CA ALA A 87 5.12 -4.39 9.04
C ALA A 87 3.90 -3.48 8.90
N MET A 88 2.93 -3.55 9.82
CA MET A 88 1.77 -2.67 9.83
C MET A 88 2.16 -1.21 10.10
N ILE A 89 3.03 -0.95 11.08
CA ILE A 89 3.51 0.41 11.39
C ILE A 89 4.29 1.01 10.22
N VAL A 90 5.19 0.24 9.60
CA VAL A 90 5.94 0.67 8.43
C VAL A 90 5.00 0.98 7.25
N THR A 91 3.99 0.14 7.05
CA THR A 91 2.94 0.35 6.04
C THR A 91 2.16 1.64 6.32
N LEU A 92 1.75 1.86 7.57
CA LEU A 92 1.05 3.08 7.98
C LEU A 92 1.89 4.32 7.71
N ILE A 93 3.16 4.33 8.11
CA ILE A 93 4.08 5.45 7.86
C ILE A 93 4.25 5.69 6.35
N GLY A 94 4.31 4.63 5.55
CA GLY A 94 4.32 4.72 4.09
C GLY A 94 3.08 5.45 3.55
N HIS A 95 1.88 5.10 4.03
CA HIS A 95 0.66 5.80 3.63
C HIS A 95 0.65 7.26 4.10
N LEU A 96 1.11 7.55 5.32
CA LEU A 96 1.26 8.92 5.81
C LEU A 96 2.20 9.75 4.93
N TYR A 97 3.26 9.15 4.38
CA TYR A 97 4.13 9.83 3.42
C TYR A 97 3.40 10.18 2.11
N LEU A 98 2.60 9.25 1.58
CA LEU A 98 1.82 9.50 0.35
C LEU A 98 0.82 10.64 0.51
N VAL A 99 0.17 10.75 1.68
CA VAL A 99 -0.74 11.86 2.00
C VAL A 99 -0.04 13.11 2.56
N LYS A 100 1.30 13.20 2.45
CA LYS A 100 2.12 14.34 2.89
C LYS A 100 2.04 14.64 4.40
N LEU A 101 1.73 13.63 5.20
CA LEU A 101 1.72 13.69 6.67
C LEU A 101 3.03 13.19 7.29
N ALA A 102 3.83 12.41 6.58
CA ALA A 102 5.19 12.04 6.97
C ALA A 102 6.23 12.68 6.03
N PRO A 103 7.36 13.19 6.55
CA PRO A 103 8.41 13.75 5.72
C PRO A 103 9.19 12.64 5.01
N ARG A 104 9.79 12.97 3.85
CA ARG A 104 10.68 12.06 3.10
C ARG A 104 11.84 11.53 3.94
N SER A 105 12.36 12.34 4.88
CA SER A 105 13.44 11.92 5.78
C SER A 105 13.05 10.73 6.66
N ALA A 106 11.78 10.60 7.06
CA ALA A 106 11.31 9.45 7.84
C ALA A 106 11.37 8.15 7.02
N ILE A 107 10.96 8.20 5.74
CA ILE A 107 11.04 7.04 4.84
C ILE A 107 12.48 6.59 4.63
N ARG A 108 13.39 7.55 4.38
CA ARG A 108 14.83 7.25 4.26
C ARG A 108 15.39 6.62 5.53
N MET A 109 15.06 7.20 6.69
CA MET A 109 15.50 6.69 7.98
C MET A 109 15.06 5.25 8.19
N ILE A 110 13.79 4.93 7.95
CA ILE A 110 13.25 3.57 8.10
C ILE A 110 13.93 2.59 7.12
N LEU A 111 14.09 2.98 5.85
CA LEU A 111 14.75 2.11 4.87
C LEU A 111 16.21 1.84 5.24
N THR A 112 16.96 2.87 5.66
CA THR A 112 18.34 2.73 6.13
C THR A 112 18.46 1.93 7.42
N ASP A 113 17.49 2.03 8.33
CA ASP A 113 17.50 1.25 9.57
C ASP A 113 17.14 -0.22 9.32
N LEU A 114 16.20 -0.49 8.41
CA LEU A 114 15.87 -1.87 8.00
C LEU A 114 17.05 -2.52 7.25
N ILE A 115 17.72 -1.79 6.38
CA ILE A 115 18.83 -2.28 5.56
C ILE A 115 20.07 -1.40 5.83
N PRO A 116 20.76 -1.62 6.96
CA PRO A 116 21.93 -0.84 7.32
C PRO A 116 23.03 -0.98 6.27
N SER A 117 23.71 0.12 5.98
CA SER A 117 24.88 0.11 5.10
C SER A 117 26.07 -0.53 5.84
N GLY A 118 26.71 -1.53 5.23
CA GLY A 118 27.90 -2.18 5.78
C GLY A 118 27.92 -3.69 5.51
N ASP A 119 28.88 -4.38 6.15
CA ASP A 119 29.09 -5.82 5.98
C ASP A 119 28.15 -6.69 6.84
N SER A 120 27.36 -6.09 7.73
CA SER A 120 26.40 -6.81 8.55
C SER A 120 25.18 -7.20 7.71
N GLN A 121 25.01 -8.50 7.48
CA GLN A 121 23.81 -9.04 6.83
C GLN A 121 22.57 -8.74 7.69
N PRO A 122 21.55 -8.03 7.16
CA PRO A 122 20.31 -7.80 7.89
C PRO A 122 19.53 -9.11 8.04
N ALA A 123 18.73 -9.21 9.10
CA ALA A 123 17.78 -10.31 9.24
C ALA A 123 16.78 -10.31 8.06
N GLU A 124 16.39 -11.49 7.56
CA GLU A 124 15.47 -11.64 6.42
C GLU A 124 14.19 -10.80 6.56
N ILE A 125 13.66 -10.77 7.77
CA ILE A 125 12.45 -10.06 8.10
C ILE A 125 12.57 -8.53 7.95
N ARG A 126 13.77 -7.95 8.12
CA ARG A 126 14.00 -6.54 7.79
C ARG A 126 13.95 -6.31 6.28
N VAL A 127 14.44 -7.27 5.49
CA VAL A 127 14.26 -7.27 4.02
C VAL A 127 12.78 -7.31 3.66
N VAL A 128 12.00 -8.20 4.29
CA VAL A 128 10.54 -8.28 4.09
C VAL A 128 9.86 -6.96 4.46
N CYS A 129 10.23 -6.31 5.57
CA CYS A 129 9.66 -5.01 5.96
C CYS A 129 10.03 -3.90 4.96
N SER A 130 11.28 -3.90 4.47
CA SER A 130 11.73 -2.93 3.45
C SER A 130 10.96 -3.14 2.14
N HIS A 131 10.69 -4.40 1.78
CA HIS A 131 9.87 -4.76 0.64
C HIS A 131 8.44 -4.22 0.78
N THR A 132 7.82 -4.48 1.93
CA THR A 132 6.47 -3.97 2.24
C THR A 132 6.42 -2.45 2.15
N LEU A 133 7.43 -1.73 2.66
CA LEU A 133 7.49 -0.27 2.54
C LEU A 133 7.60 0.18 1.09
N LEU A 134 8.56 -0.37 0.33
CA LEU A 134 8.80 0.01 -1.06
C LEU A 134 7.60 -0.29 -1.97
N ARG A 135 6.84 -1.35 -1.69
CA ARG A 135 5.56 -1.63 -2.34
C ARG A 135 4.54 -0.50 -2.17
N VAL A 136 4.59 0.22 -1.05
CA VAL A 136 3.71 1.36 -0.77
C VAL A 136 4.28 2.64 -1.37
N VAL A 137 5.55 2.97 -1.10
CA VAL A 137 6.11 4.31 -1.37
C VAL A 137 7.07 4.39 -2.55
N GLY A 138 7.45 3.27 -3.15
CA GLY A 138 8.52 3.21 -4.14
C GLY A 138 8.28 4.07 -5.38
N HIS A 139 7.05 4.11 -5.89
CA HIS A 139 6.66 5.02 -6.97
C HIS A 139 6.90 6.51 -6.61
N ALA A 140 6.48 6.94 -5.40
CA ALA A 140 6.61 8.32 -4.98
C ALA A 140 8.07 8.68 -4.73
N LEU A 141 8.88 7.70 -4.31
CA LEU A 141 10.33 7.84 -4.25
C LEU A 141 10.95 7.88 -5.66
N ALA A 142 10.42 7.17 -6.64
CA ALA A 142 10.92 7.24 -8.02
C ALA A 142 10.74 8.66 -8.59
N ASP A 143 9.62 9.32 -8.28
CA ASP A 143 9.36 10.69 -8.73
C ASP A 143 10.17 11.74 -7.97
N THR A 144 10.33 11.57 -6.65
CA THR A 144 10.90 12.63 -5.78
C THR A 144 12.35 12.38 -5.38
N ASP A 145 12.83 11.15 -5.44
CA ASP A 145 14.11 10.68 -4.91
C ASP A 145 14.71 9.49 -5.69
N ALA A 146 14.64 9.53 -7.03
CA ALA A 146 15.06 8.42 -7.89
C ALA A 146 16.48 7.92 -7.58
N ILE A 147 17.43 8.83 -7.32
CA ILE A 147 18.84 8.50 -7.04
C ILE A 147 18.95 7.62 -5.79
N TYR A 148 18.28 7.99 -4.70
CA TYR A 148 18.31 7.20 -3.48
C TYR A 148 17.64 5.85 -3.68
N LEU A 149 16.49 5.83 -4.35
CA LEU A 149 15.76 4.59 -4.59
C LEU A 149 16.59 3.60 -5.43
N VAL A 150 17.26 4.08 -6.49
CA VAL A 150 18.16 3.27 -7.30
C VAL A 150 19.34 2.74 -6.48
N ALA A 151 19.96 3.58 -5.65
CA ALA A 151 21.06 3.16 -4.78
C ALA A 151 20.60 2.09 -3.77
N PHE A 152 19.43 2.28 -3.15
CA PHE A 152 18.85 1.35 -2.19
C PHE A 152 18.47 0.01 -2.85
N MET A 153 17.87 0.05 -4.05
CA MET A 153 17.57 -1.15 -4.84
C MET A 153 18.85 -1.91 -5.21
N GLY A 154 19.92 -1.20 -5.58
CA GLY A 154 21.23 -1.80 -5.83
C GLY A 154 21.77 -2.53 -4.59
N GLN A 155 21.65 -1.91 -3.42
CA GLN A 155 22.04 -2.52 -2.14
C GLN A 155 21.23 -3.80 -1.84
N LEU A 156 19.91 -3.79 -2.05
CA LEU A 156 19.07 -4.98 -1.86
C LEU A 156 19.48 -6.14 -2.77
N VAL A 157 19.75 -5.87 -4.05
CA VAL A 157 20.19 -6.89 -5.02
C VAL A 157 21.58 -7.43 -4.66
N GLU A 158 22.50 -6.56 -4.24
CA GLU A 158 23.83 -6.99 -3.82
C GLU A 158 23.78 -7.85 -2.54
N LEU A 159 22.91 -7.48 -1.60
CA LEU A 159 22.68 -8.25 -0.38
C LEU A 159 22.13 -9.65 -0.69
N THR A 160 21.12 -9.78 -1.57
CA THR A 160 20.57 -11.10 -1.92
C THR A 160 21.54 -11.98 -2.69
N ALA A 161 22.49 -11.39 -3.43
CA ALA A 161 23.55 -12.13 -4.12
C ALA A 161 24.62 -12.67 -3.16
N LYS A 162 24.95 -11.94 -2.09
CA LYS A 162 26.03 -12.29 -1.14
C LYS A 162 25.57 -13.17 0.04
N SER A 163 24.27 -13.20 0.32
CA SER A 163 23.72 -13.79 1.54
C SER A 163 23.03 -15.13 1.31
N SER A 164 22.89 -15.90 2.38
CA SER A 164 22.15 -17.16 2.42
C SER A 164 20.64 -16.97 2.66
N PHE A 165 20.03 -15.94 2.05
CA PHE A 165 18.59 -15.71 2.21
C PHE A 165 17.74 -16.84 1.62
N GLY A 166 16.65 -17.16 2.32
CA GLY A 166 15.62 -18.08 1.87
C GLY A 166 15.05 -17.73 0.50
N ALA A 167 14.51 -18.74 -0.19
CA ALA A 167 13.94 -18.57 -1.53
C ALA A 167 12.80 -17.54 -1.57
N HIS A 168 12.02 -17.44 -0.49
CA HIS A 168 10.96 -16.45 -0.37
C HIS A 168 11.51 -15.02 -0.37
N THR A 169 12.49 -14.72 0.48
CA THR A 169 13.10 -13.38 0.59
C THR A 169 13.79 -12.96 -0.72
N ARG A 170 14.43 -13.90 -1.43
CA ARG A 170 15.00 -13.63 -2.76
C ARG A 170 13.92 -13.27 -3.79
N ARG A 171 12.83 -14.03 -3.84
CA ARG A 171 11.70 -13.74 -4.74
C ARG A 171 11.12 -12.33 -4.50
N LEU A 172 10.99 -11.90 -3.24
CA LEU A 172 10.50 -10.54 -2.94
C LEU A 172 11.41 -9.44 -3.51
N VAL A 173 12.73 -9.62 -3.47
CA VAL A 173 13.67 -8.66 -4.04
C VAL A 173 13.63 -8.68 -5.57
N GLU A 174 13.50 -9.87 -6.18
CA GLU A 174 13.28 -10.02 -7.62
C GLU A 174 12.00 -9.29 -8.07
N GLU A 175 10.89 -9.46 -7.34
CA GLU A 175 9.63 -8.75 -7.59
C GLU A 175 9.80 -7.23 -7.56
N LEU A 176 10.53 -6.69 -6.57
CA LEU A 176 10.83 -5.25 -6.54
C LEU A 176 11.71 -4.80 -7.72
N GLN A 177 12.64 -5.63 -8.16
CA GLN A 177 13.47 -5.32 -9.31
C GLN A 177 12.64 -5.26 -10.59
N GLU A 178 11.68 -6.17 -10.76
CA GLU A 178 10.70 -6.13 -11.86
C GLU A 178 9.84 -4.85 -11.79
N ILE A 179 9.37 -4.48 -10.61
CA ILE A 179 8.62 -3.22 -10.40
C ILE A 179 9.49 -2.01 -10.74
N SER A 180 10.76 -2.02 -10.32
CA SER A 180 11.68 -0.91 -10.60
C SER A 180 12.00 -0.77 -12.09
N THR A 181 12.14 -1.88 -12.83
CA THR A 181 12.40 -1.83 -14.29
C THR A 181 11.17 -1.39 -15.08
N SER A 182 9.96 -1.62 -14.55
CA SER A 182 8.70 -1.09 -15.08
C SER A 182 8.38 0.34 -14.63
N SER A 183 9.38 1.11 -14.19
CA SER A 183 9.23 2.50 -13.73
C SER A 183 8.23 2.66 -12.58
N TRP A 184 8.12 1.65 -11.72
CA TRP A 184 7.18 1.61 -10.60
C TRP A 184 5.71 1.71 -11.00
N GLN A 185 5.40 1.47 -12.27
CA GLN A 185 4.03 1.35 -12.77
C GLN A 185 3.53 -0.06 -12.52
N LEU A 186 2.78 -0.25 -11.44
CA LEU A 186 2.12 -1.52 -11.17
C LEU A 186 0.97 -1.70 -12.16
N LYS A 187 1.17 -2.52 -13.20
CA LYS A 187 0.08 -2.88 -14.11
C LYS A 187 -0.87 -3.82 -13.39
N ARG A 188 -2.11 -3.39 -13.14
CA ARG A 188 -3.17 -4.27 -12.64
C ARG A 188 -4.10 -4.65 -13.77
N VAL A 189 -4.15 -5.93 -14.08
CA VAL A 189 -5.11 -6.49 -15.02
C VAL A 189 -6.29 -7.03 -14.22
N LEU A 190 -7.48 -6.53 -14.50
CA LEU A 190 -8.72 -6.98 -13.86
C LEU A 190 -9.72 -7.44 -14.91
N THR A 191 -10.33 -8.59 -14.64
CA THR A 191 -11.47 -9.08 -15.39
C THR A 191 -12.72 -8.41 -14.87
N VAL A 192 -13.39 -7.64 -15.72
CA VAL A 192 -14.66 -6.98 -15.41
C VAL A 192 -15.80 -7.85 -15.91
N ARG A 193 -16.74 -8.13 -15.02
CA ARG A 193 -18.05 -8.70 -15.34
C ARG A 193 -19.10 -7.69 -14.97
N ALA A 194 -20.09 -7.55 -15.83
CA ALA A 194 -21.20 -6.65 -15.56
C ALA A 194 -22.50 -7.36 -15.96
N GLU A 195 -23.52 -7.23 -15.13
CA GLU A 195 -24.82 -7.87 -15.31
C GLU A 195 -25.93 -6.82 -15.16
N MET A 196 -26.91 -6.85 -16.06
CA MET A 196 -28.00 -5.88 -16.05
C MET A 196 -29.10 -6.33 -15.10
N VAL A 197 -29.38 -5.52 -14.08
CA VAL A 197 -30.40 -5.78 -13.06
C VAL A 197 -31.40 -4.62 -13.06
N ALA A 198 -32.54 -4.82 -13.71
CA ALA A 198 -33.59 -3.81 -13.90
C ALA A 198 -33.09 -2.50 -14.54
N SER A 199 -32.80 -1.46 -13.74
CA SER A 199 -32.35 -0.14 -14.18
C SER A 199 -30.87 0.15 -13.87
N HIS A 200 -30.17 -0.79 -13.25
CA HIS A 200 -28.76 -0.67 -12.90
C HIS A 200 -27.93 -1.82 -13.49
N VAL A 201 -26.62 -1.63 -13.49
CA VAL A 201 -25.63 -2.63 -13.86
C VAL A 201 -24.86 -2.97 -12.60
N GLU A 202 -24.90 -4.24 -12.22
CA GLU A 202 -24.04 -4.79 -11.18
C GLU A 202 -22.69 -5.12 -11.80
N VAL A 203 -21.65 -4.44 -11.34
CA VAL A 203 -20.28 -4.63 -11.82
C VAL A 203 -19.50 -5.41 -10.76
N SER A 204 -18.77 -6.43 -11.21
CA SER A 204 -17.77 -7.12 -10.40
C SER A 204 -16.43 -7.16 -11.13
N CYS A 205 -15.36 -6.91 -10.40
CA CYS A 205 -14.00 -7.00 -10.93
C CYS A 205 -13.22 -8.07 -10.17
N ALA A 206 -12.51 -8.93 -10.89
CA ALA A 206 -11.65 -9.96 -10.33
C ALA A 206 -10.22 -9.81 -10.84
N ASN A 207 -9.24 -10.19 -10.04
CA ASN A 207 -7.85 -10.28 -10.49
C ASN A 207 -7.64 -11.50 -11.42
N MET A 208 -6.44 -11.63 -11.99
CA MET A 208 -6.10 -12.76 -12.87
C MET A 208 -6.19 -14.14 -12.17
N GLY A 209 -6.16 -14.18 -10.84
CA GLY A 209 -6.36 -15.39 -10.04
C GLY A 209 -7.85 -15.74 -9.79
N GLY A 210 -8.78 -14.90 -10.28
CA GLY A 210 -10.22 -15.08 -10.09
C GLY A 210 -10.73 -14.58 -8.73
N GLU A 211 -9.89 -13.99 -7.90
CA GLU A 211 -10.30 -13.39 -6.63
C GLU A 211 -10.98 -12.04 -6.90
N GLN A 212 -12.16 -11.86 -6.32
CA GLN A 212 -12.95 -10.64 -6.46
C GLN A 212 -12.25 -9.48 -5.74
N VAL A 213 -11.97 -8.39 -6.47
CA VAL A 213 -11.27 -7.20 -5.97
C VAL A 213 -12.26 -6.11 -5.59
N CYS A 214 -13.31 -5.89 -6.37
CA CYS A 214 -14.35 -4.92 -6.06
C CYS A 214 -15.70 -5.30 -6.71
N SER A 215 -16.78 -4.75 -6.15
CA SER A 215 -18.11 -4.82 -6.74
C SER A 215 -18.92 -3.60 -6.34
N PHE A 216 -19.70 -3.09 -7.28
CA PHE A 216 -20.53 -1.91 -7.10
C PHE A 216 -21.64 -1.87 -8.16
N ASN A 217 -22.63 -1.01 -7.93
CA ASN A 217 -23.74 -0.80 -8.85
C ASN A 217 -23.59 0.55 -9.57
N MET A 218 -23.88 0.56 -10.86
CA MET A 218 -23.91 1.77 -11.67
C MET A 218 -25.25 1.92 -12.39
N MET A 219 -25.60 3.13 -12.80
CA MET A 219 -26.75 3.34 -13.68
C MET A 219 -26.47 2.70 -15.05
N ALA A 220 -27.47 2.09 -15.69
CA ALA A 220 -27.28 1.50 -17.03
C ALA A 220 -26.85 2.52 -18.10
N SER A 221 -27.13 3.81 -17.88
CA SER A 221 -26.71 4.92 -18.72
C SER A 221 -25.28 5.40 -18.45
N ALA A 222 -24.58 4.84 -17.46
CA ALA A 222 -23.20 5.19 -17.18
C ALA A 222 -22.28 4.78 -18.34
N ARG A 223 -21.25 5.58 -18.58
CA ARG A 223 -20.31 5.38 -19.68
C ARG A 223 -19.08 4.63 -19.20
N LEU A 224 -18.31 4.11 -20.15
CA LEU A 224 -17.07 3.40 -19.84
C LEU A 224 -16.05 4.24 -19.03
N PRO A 225 -15.88 5.56 -19.27
CA PRO A 225 -15.04 6.38 -18.41
C PRO A 225 -15.54 6.47 -16.96
N ASP A 226 -16.85 6.47 -16.75
CA ASP A 226 -17.45 6.45 -15.40
C ASP A 226 -17.15 5.13 -14.70
N LEU A 227 -17.24 4.00 -15.43
CA LEU A 227 -16.86 2.70 -14.92
C LEU A 227 -15.40 2.69 -14.50
N VAL A 228 -14.50 3.17 -15.36
CA VAL A 228 -13.06 3.20 -15.07
C VAL A 228 -12.77 4.10 -13.88
N ALA A 229 -13.42 5.26 -13.79
CA ALA A 229 -13.30 6.16 -12.66
C ALA A 229 -13.77 5.50 -11.35
N GLU A 230 -14.88 4.76 -11.39
CA GLU A 230 -15.41 4.03 -10.23
C GLU A 230 -14.51 2.85 -9.86
N VAL A 231 -14.05 2.05 -10.81
CA VAL A 231 -13.06 0.99 -10.51
C VAL A 231 -11.80 1.59 -9.91
N LYS A 232 -11.29 2.71 -10.43
CA LYS A 232 -10.13 3.41 -9.84
C LYS A 232 -10.43 4.01 -8.46
N SER A 233 -11.66 4.45 -8.20
CA SER A 233 -12.05 4.99 -6.89
C SER A 233 -12.11 3.89 -5.83
N GLN A 234 -12.54 2.69 -6.22
CA GLN A 234 -12.60 1.48 -5.38
C GLN A 234 -11.22 0.83 -5.22
N ILE A 235 -10.40 0.86 -6.28
CA ILE A 235 -9.06 0.26 -6.32
C ILE A 235 -8.04 1.35 -6.04
N LEU A 236 -7.91 1.60 -4.74
CA LEU A 236 -7.21 2.69 -4.09
C LEU A 236 -5.68 2.71 -4.18
N ASN A 237 -5.11 2.26 -5.29
CA ASN A 237 -3.77 2.65 -5.64
C ASN A 237 -3.86 3.64 -6.80
N PRO A 238 -3.63 4.95 -6.57
CA PRO A 238 -3.65 5.97 -7.64
C PRO A 238 -2.54 5.79 -8.70
N LEU A 239 -1.90 4.63 -8.72
CA LEU A 239 -0.58 4.33 -9.26
C LEU A 239 -0.59 3.05 -10.06
N ASP A 240 -1.72 2.34 -10.06
CA ASP A 240 -1.87 1.17 -10.88
C ASP A 240 -2.28 1.62 -12.28
N VAL A 241 -1.48 1.26 -13.28
CA VAL A 241 -1.96 1.25 -14.66
C VAL A 241 -3.00 0.14 -14.71
N LEU A 242 -4.24 0.54 -14.50
CA LEU A 242 -5.38 -0.34 -14.57
C LEU A 242 -5.53 -0.76 -16.03
N THR A 243 -5.69 -2.06 -16.24
CA THR A 243 -6.06 -2.69 -17.51
C THR A 243 -7.32 -3.49 -17.24
N LEU A 244 -8.45 -3.04 -17.76
CA LEU A 244 -9.70 -3.75 -17.66
C LEU A 244 -9.84 -4.68 -18.87
N ILE A 245 -10.07 -5.96 -18.61
CA ILE A 245 -10.36 -6.96 -19.63
C ILE A 245 -11.76 -7.53 -19.41
N LEU A 246 -12.41 -7.91 -20.50
CA LEU A 246 -13.66 -8.65 -20.47
C LEU A 246 -13.38 -10.15 -20.23
N PRO A 247 -14.40 -10.95 -19.85
CA PRO A 247 -14.22 -12.39 -19.66
C PRO A 247 -13.75 -13.11 -20.93
N THR A 248 -14.00 -12.52 -22.09
CA THR A 248 -13.52 -12.96 -23.41
C THR A 248 -12.03 -12.73 -23.63
N GLY A 249 -11.36 -11.96 -22.76
CA GLY A 249 -9.98 -11.52 -22.90
C GLY A 249 -9.80 -10.23 -23.70
N ALA A 250 -10.88 -9.65 -24.23
CA ALA A 250 -10.83 -8.37 -24.92
C ALA A 250 -10.50 -7.22 -23.96
N LEU A 251 -9.65 -6.29 -24.41
CA LEU A 251 -9.31 -5.08 -23.65
C LEU A 251 -10.44 -4.05 -23.76
N LEU A 252 -10.78 -3.42 -22.65
CA LEU A 252 -11.72 -2.30 -22.62
C LEU A 252 -11.02 -1.00 -23.07
N PRO A 253 -11.48 -0.33 -24.14
CA PRO A 253 -10.90 0.91 -24.62
C PRO A 253 -11.26 2.07 -23.67
N TYR A 254 -10.28 2.69 -23.03
CA TYR A 254 -10.50 3.74 -22.02
C TYR A 254 -11.17 5.01 -22.54
N ASP A 255 -11.06 5.28 -23.84
CA ASP A 255 -11.49 6.54 -24.46
C ASP A 255 -12.85 6.41 -25.18
N ASP A 256 -13.53 5.27 -25.03
CA ASP A 256 -14.81 5.03 -25.69
C ASP A 256 -15.97 5.58 -24.86
N GLU A 257 -16.76 6.49 -25.46
CA GLU A 257 -17.95 7.08 -24.85
C GLU A 257 -19.16 6.12 -24.86
N THR A 258 -18.96 4.88 -25.31
CA THR A 258 -20.00 3.85 -25.40
C THR A 258 -20.63 3.57 -24.02
N PRO A 259 -21.98 3.56 -23.93
CA PRO A 259 -22.69 3.14 -22.73
C PRO A 259 -22.32 1.72 -22.32
N ILE A 260 -22.19 1.48 -21.01
CA ILE A 260 -21.88 0.14 -20.49
C ILE A 260 -22.92 -0.89 -20.95
N SER A 261 -24.18 -0.48 -21.07
CA SER A 261 -25.27 -1.34 -21.55
C SER A 261 -25.05 -1.89 -22.95
N ASP A 262 -24.39 -1.14 -23.82
CA ASP A 262 -24.15 -1.55 -25.20
C ASP A 262 -22.94 -2.50 -25.27
N LEU A 263 -21.93 -2.24 -24.44
CA LEU A 263 -20.77 -3.10 -24.28
C LEU A 263 -21.12 -4.47 -23.68
N LEU A 264 -22.21 -4.54 -22.92
CA LEU A 264 -22.80 -5.77 -22.38
C LEU A 264 -23.62 -6.58 -23.39
N ARG A 265 -24.06 -5.99 -24.50
CA ARG A 265 -24.81 -6.72 -25.54
C ARG A 265 -23.92 -7.59 -26.42
N ASP A 266 -22.63 -7.23 -26.50
CA ASP A 266 -21.64 -7.89 -27.34
C ASP A 266 -20.82 -8.97 -26.58
N LEU A 267 -21.17 -9.24 -25.32
CA LEU A 267 -20.59 -10.26 -24.43
C LEU A 267 -21.55 -11.42 -24.20
#